data_AF-A0A087H3X9-F1
#
_entry.id   AF-A0A087H3X9-F1
#
_cell.length_a   1.000
_cell.length_b   1.000
_cell.length_c   1.000
_cell.angle_alpha   90.00
_cell.angle_beta   90.00
_cell.angle_gamma   90.00
#
_symmetry.space_group_name_H-M   'P 1'
#
loop_
_entity.id
_entity.type
_entity.pdbx_description
1 polymer ?
#
loop_
_entity_poly.entity_id
_entity_poly.type
_entity_poly.pdbx_seq_one_letter_code
_entity_poly.pdbx_strand_id
1 'polypeptide(L)'
;MLSNAVREEVVRLIPVSSFEMLLRLTFPDTSDRYTERFKAVYPLLKDVALADAPVKEEVRLVTEPIFEFSIKFAAEGNPDLAEVATTIAVWCVTKNIDCCRCWFTNYHEEYPKASVALLKKLVEEWDDHSPELLSSYYSINLLKRTMNNFLLLNKKGSRNIPLFIEADNYVKDLIRKLN
;
A
#
# COMPACT_ATOMS: atom_id res chain seq x y z
N MET A 1 -29.19 12.49 32.45
CA MET A 1 -28.11 11.49 32.52
C MET A 1 -27.22 11.68 31.31
N LEU A 2 -26.02 12.23 31.49
CA LEU A 2 -24.99 12.28 30.44
C LEU A 2 -24.34 10.91 30.37
N SER A 3 -24.59 10.16 29.30
CA SER A 3 -23.86 8.94 29.01
C SER A 3 -22.46 9.30 28.53
N ASN A 4 -21.51 9.41 29.47
CA ASN A 4 -20.09 9.32 29.16
C ASN A 4 -19.77 7.87 28.80
N ALA A 5 -20.07 7.48 27.56
CA ALA A 5 -19.39 6.35 26.96
C ALA A 5 -17.98 6.84 26.60
N VAL A 6 -17.03 6.67 27.52
CA VAL A 6 -15.61 6.71 27.19
C VAL A 6 -15.43 5.61 26.15
N ARG A 7 -15.26 5.99 24.88
CA ARG A 7 -14.75 5.06 23.87
C ARG A 7 -13.36 4.68 24.37
N GLU A 8 -13.18 3.44 24.82
CA GLU A 8 -11.84 2.92 25.05
C GLU A 8 -11.08 3.10 23.73
N GLU A 9 -10.10 4.01 23.75
CA GLU A 9 -9.24 4.24 22.61
C GLU A 9 -8.50 2.92 22.38
N VAL A 10 -8.76 2.25 21.25
CA VAL A 10 -8.05 1.03 20.89
C VAL A 10 -6.60 1.42 20.62
N VAL A 11 -5.79 1.41 21.67
CA VAL A 11 -4.36 1.71 21.60
C VAL A 11 -3.70 0.58 20.84
N ARG A 12 -3.23 0.87 19.62
CA ARG A 12 -2.45 -0.11 18.85
C ARG A 12 -1.18 -0.46 19.61
N LEU A 13 -0.89 -1.75 19.65
CA LEU A 13 0.34 -2.25 20.28
C LEU A 13 1.59 -1.65 19.62
N ILE A 14 1.53 -1.45 18.29
CA ILE A 14 2.56 -0.73 17.53
C ILE A 14 1.92 0.50 16.87
N PRO A 15 2.27 1.73 17.32
CA PRO A 15 1.86 2.96 16.65
C PRO A 15 2.37 3.04 15.21
N VAL A 16 1.65 3.73 14.30
CA VAL A 16 2.07 3.93 12.89
C VAL A 16 3.51 4.43 12.81
N SER A 17 3.85 5.46 13.61
CA SER A 17 5.16 6.09 13.60
C SER A 17 6.28 5.12 14.02
N SER A 18 6.02 4.25 14.99
CA SER A 18 6.96 3.21 15.40
C SER A 18 7.16 2.16 14.31
N PHE A 19 6.09 1.83 13.56
CA PHE A 19 6.19 0.92 12.42
C PHE A 19 6.98 1.53 11.25
N GLU A 20 6.75 2.82 10.94
CA GLU A 20 7.55 3.55 9.95
C GLU A 20 9.05 3.56 10.33
N MET A 21 9.36 3.89 11.59
CA MET A 21 10.75 3.87 12.09
C MET A 21 11.37 2.48 12.00
N LEU A 22 10.60 1.43 12.31
CA LEU A 22 11.07 0.05 12.22
C LEU A 22 11.54 -0.30 10.80
N LEU A 23 10.83 0.12 9.75
CA LEU A 23 11.26 -0.09 8.38
C LEU A 23 12.59 0.62 8.10
N ARG A 24 12.73 1.89 8.49
CA ARG A 24 13.96 2.66 8.27
C ARG A 24 15.18 2.04 8.99
N LEU A 25 14.98 1.51 10.19
CA LEU A 25 16.03 0.86 10.97
C LEU A 25 16.39 -0.54 10.45
N THR A 26 15.43 -1.22 9.82
CA THR A 26 15.63 -2.56 9.24
C THR A 26 16.31 -2.48 7.87
N PHE A 27 15.99 -1.46 7.08
CA PHE A 27 16.49 -1.25 5.72
C PHE A 27 17.17 0.13 5.57
N PRO A 28 18.23 0.43 6.33
CA PRO A 28 18.95 1.70 6.20
C PRO A 28 19.78 1.76 4.91
N ASP A 29 20.11 2.97 4.45
CA ASP A 29 21.01 3.19 3.30
C ASP A 29 22.43 2.62 3.54
N THR A 30 22.85 2.59 4.81
CA THR A 30 24.11 2.00 5.23
C THR A 30 23.85 1.00 6.34
N SER A 31 24.26 -0.25 6.14
CA SER A 31 24.09 -1.31 7.13
C SER A 31 25.18 -1.26 8.19
N ASP A 32 24.78 -1.46 9.44
CA ASP A 32 25.70 -1.61 10.57
C ASP A 32 25.34 -2.83 11.44
N ARG A 33 26.05 -2.99 12.56
CA ARG A 33 25.84 -4.12 13.48
C ARG A 33 24.45 -4.18 14.11
N TYR A 34 23.70 -3.08 14.13
CA TYR A 34 22.36 -3.02 14.70
C TYR A 34 21.31 -3.44 13.67
N THR A 35 21.56 -3.24 12.38
CA THR A 35 20.67 -3.66 11.28
C THR A 35 20.30 -5.14 11.38
N GLU A 36 21.25 -6.03 11.65
CA GLU A 36 20.99 -7.47 11.76
C GLU A 36 20.05 -7.83 12.93
N ARG A 37 20.11 -7.07 14.03
CA ARG A 37 19.16 -7.24 15.14
C ARG A 37 17.75 -6.82 14.75
N PHE A 38 17.63 -5.72 14.01
CA PHE A 38 16.34 -5.27 13.49
C PHE A 38 15.77 -6.26 12.48
N LYS A 39 16.57 -6.74 11.51
CA LYS A 39 16.16 -7.78 10.56
C LYS A 39 15.67 -9.06 11.25
N ALA A 40 16.31 -9.47 12.34
CA ALA A 40 15.90 -10.67 13.08
C ALA A 40 14.51 -10.54 13.74
N VAL A 41 14.15 -9.35 14.24
CA VAL A 41 12.85 -9.12 14.91
C VAL A 41 11.78 -8.55 13.99
N TYR A 42 12.18 -7.98 12.85
CA TYR A 42 11.31 -7.28 11.91
C TYR A 42 10.10 -8.09 11.45
N PRO A 43 10.23 -9.36 11.03
CA PRO A 43 9.08 -10.12 10.53
C PRO A 43 7.95 -10.18 11.56
N LEU A 44 8.28 -10.49 12.82
CA LEU A 44 7.30 -10.56 13.90
C LEU A 44 6.65 -9.20 14.18
N LEU A 45 7.45 -8.14 14.26
CA LEU A 45 6.93 -6.80 14.53
C LEU A 45 6.10 -6.24 13.37
N LYS A 46 6.44 -6.59 12.13
CA LYS A 46 5.62 -6.29 10.94
C LYS A 46 4.26 -6.97 11.05
N ASP A 47 4.23 -8.27 11.35
CA ASP A 47 2.97 -9.02 11.45
C ASP A 47 2.09 -8.49 12.58
N VAL A 48 2.69 -8.10 13.71
CA VAL A 48 1.97 -7.44 14.81
C VAL A 48 1.45 -6.05 14.41
N ALA A 49 2.22 -5.28 13.65
CA ALA A 49 1.82 -3.94 13.20
C ALA A 49 0.71 -3.98 12.14
N LEU A 50 0.67 -5.04 11.32
CA LEU A 50 -0.31 -5.26 10.25
C LEU A 50 -1.45 -6.21 10.67
N ALA A 51 -1.51 -6.61 11.94
CA ALA A 51 -2.60 -7.43 12.45
C ALA A 51 -3.94 -6.67 12.27
N ASP A 52 -4.97 -7.40 11.83
CA ASP A 52 -6.26 -6.81 11.46
C ASP A 52 -6.87 -6.00 12.62
N ALA A 53 -7.25 -4.76 12.33
CA ALA A 53 -8.00 -3.96 13.27
C ALA A 53 -9.43 -4.52 13.38
N PRO A 54 -10.00 -4.65 14.59
CA PRO A 54 -11.27 -5.33 14.81
C PRO A 54 -12.47 -4.62 14.15
N VAL A 55 -12.34 -3.33 13.79
CA VAL A 55 -13.44 -2.53 13.24
C VAL A 55 -13.03 -1.85 11.92
N LYS A 56 -13.93 -1.85 10.92
CA LYS A 56 -13.70 -1.23 9.60
C LYS A 56 -13.22 0.22 9.64
N GLU A 57 -13.73 1.03 10.58
CA GLU A 57 -13.30 2.43 10.73
C GLU A 57 -11.84 2.52 11.24
N GLU A 58 -11.44 1.59 12.12
CA GLU A 58 -10.06 1.50 12.59
C GLU A 58 -9.12 1.03 11.48
N VAL A 59 -9.57 0.10 10.62
CA VAL A 59 -8.82 -0.31 9.43
C VAL A 59 -8.46 0.92 8.58
N ARG A 60 -9.42 1.83 8.35
CA ARG A 60 -9.17 3.05 7.57
C ARG A 60 -8.12 3.97 8.21
N LEU A 61 -8.24 4.23 9.50
CA LEU A 61 -7.29 5.06 10.27
C LEU A 61 -5.88 4.46 10.31
N VAL A 62 -5.76 3.15 10.12
CA VAL A 62 -4.48 2.43 10.06
C VAL A 62 -3.89 2.46 8.65
N THR A 63 -4.67 2.06 7.65
CA THR A 63 -4.15 1.77 6.31
C THR A 63 -3.80 3.03 5.54
N GLU A 64 -4.52 4.13 5.70
CA GLU A 64 -4.23 5.39 4.98
C GLU A 64 -2.82 5.93 5.30
N PRO A 65 -2.42 6.15 6.56
CA PRO A 65 -1.06 6.62 6.86
C PRO A 65 0.02 5.57 6.61
N ILE A 66 -0.30 4.27 6.75
CA ILE A 66 0.64 3.20 6.39
C ILE A 66 0.91 3.19 4.88
N PHE A 67 -0.14 3.33 4.08
CA PHE A 67 -0.03 3.41 2.64
C PHE A 67 0.84 4.60 2.21
N GLU A 68 0.64 5.76 2.84
CA GLU A 68 1.41 6.98 2.55
C GLU A 68 2.92 6.78 2.75
N PHE A 69 3.39 6.30 3.90
CA PHE A 69 4.83 6.10 4.05
C PHE A 69 5.34 4.94 3.20
N SER A 70 4.51 3.92 2.95
CA SER A 70 4.91 2.75 2.17
C SER A 70 5.13 3.10 0.70
N ILE A 71 4.27 3.91 0.09
CA ILE A 71 4.48 4.33 -1.30
C ILE A 71 5.69 5.26 -1.44
N LYS A 72 5.97 6.09 -0.42
CA LYS A 72 7.18 6.91 -0.34
C LYS A 72 8.44 6.04 -0.26
N PHE A 73 8.46 5.05 0.63
CA PHE A 73 9.59 4.12 0.78
C PHE A 73 9.80 3.24 -0.44
N ALA A 74 8.72 2.86 -1.13
CA ALA A 74 8.80 2.16 -2.41
C ALA A 74 9.47 3.01 -3.52
N ALA A 75 9.51 4.33 -3.36
CA ALA A 75 10.22 5.24 -4.24
C ALA A 75 11.64 5.58 -3.78
N GLU A 76 12.00 5.25 -2.52
CA GLU A 76 13.35 5.43 -1.99
C GLU A 76 14.31 4.43 -2.66
N GLY A 77 15.50 4.87 -3.06
CA GLY A 77 16.41 4.10 -3.94
C GLY A 77 16.99 2.79 -3.37
N ASN A 78 16.59 2.40 -2.16
CA ASN A 78 16.99 1.15 -1.53
C ASN A 78 16.08 0.00 -2.02
N PRO A 79 16.59 -1.00 -2.76
CA PRO A 79 15.77 -2.05 -3.35
C PRO A 79 15.09 -2.95 -2.32
N ASP A 80 15.76 -3.28 -1.21
CA ASP A 80 15.21 -4.14 -0.15
C ASP A 80 14.04 -3.43 0.57
N LEU A 81 14.22 -2.14 0.87
CA LEU A 81 13.17 -1.31 1.43
C LEU A 81 12.00 -1.19 0.45
N ALA A 82 12.29 -0.96 -0.82
CA ALA A 82 11.27 -0.74 -1.83
C ALA A 82 10.39 -1.97 -2.05
N GLU A 83 10.97 -3.18 -2.05
CA GLU A 83 10.22 -4.44 -2.16
C GLU A 83 9.24 -4.62 -0.98
N VAL A 84 9.74 -4.42 0.24
CA VAL A 84 8.93 -4.56 1.45
C VAL A 84 7.84 -3.50 1.51
N ALA A 85 8.19 -2.24 1.20
CA ALA A 85 7.25 -1.14 1.20
C ALA A 85 6.16 -1.30 0.12
N THR A 86 6.51 -1.82 -1.06
CA THR A 86 5.52 -2.18 -2.10
C THR A 86 4.55 -3.24 -1.59
N THR A 87 5.06 -4.26 -0.89
CA THR A 87 4.24 -5.31 -0.27
C THR A 87 3.24 -4.74 0.74
N ILE A 88 3.68 -3.81 1.59
CA ILE A 88 2.81 -3.16 2.59
C ILE A 88 1.78 -2.26 1.91
N ALA A 89 2.17 -1.54 0.86
CA ALA A 89 1.25 -0.69 0.11
C ALA A 89 0.15 -1.52 -0.59
N VAL A 90 0.49 -2.71 -1.12
CA VAL A 90 -0.49 -3.68 -1.62
C VAL A 90 -1.43 -4.12 -0.50
N TRP A 91 -0.89 -4.54 0.66
CA TRP A 91 -1.71 -4.91 1.82
C TRP A 91 -2.71 -3.81 2.21
N CYS A 92 -2.28 -2.53 2.21
CA CYS A 92 -3.17 -1.41 2.50
C CYS A 92 -4.32 -1.29 1.50
N VAL A 93 -4.05 -1.42 0.20
CA VAL A 93 -5.07 -1.38 -0.86
C VAL A 93 -6.04 -2.58 -0.73
N THR A 94 -5.53 -3.76 -0.41
CA THR A 94 -6.32 -4.97 -0.21
C THR A 94 -7.25 -4.85 1.00
N LYS A 95 -6.75 -4.33 2.14
CA LYS A 95 -7.52 -4.18 3.37
C LYS A 95 -8.46 -2.97 3.36
N ASN A 96 -8.09 -1.92 2.65
CA ASN A 96 -8.89 -0.71 2.52
C ASN A 96 -8.77 -0.13 1.10
N ILE A 97 -9.81 -0.36 0.31
CA ILE A 97 -9.86 0.12 -1.08
C ILE A 97 -9.84 1.65 -1.20
N ASP A 98 -10.18 2.41 -0.15
CA ASP A 98 -10.04 3.87 -0.17
C ASP A 98 -8.57 4.32 -0.32
N CYS A 99 -7.58 3.47 0.02
CA CYS A 99 -6.17 3.72 -0.29
C CYS A 99 -5.94 3.94 -1.80
N CYS A 100 -6.75 3.35 -2.69
CA CYS A 100 -6.68 3.64 -4.13
C CYS A 100 -6.98 5.10 -4.48
N ARG A 101 -7.79 5.81 -3.67
CA ARG A 101 -8.09 7.23 -3.90
C ARG A 101 -6.85 8.08 -3.61
N CYS A 102 -6.20 7.83 -2.47
CA CYS A 102 -4.97 8.49 -2.09
C CYS A 102 -3.84 8.17 -3.07
N TRP A 103 -3.71 6.90 -3.46
CA TRP A 103 -2.75 6.44 -4.46
C TRP A 103 -2.86 7.24 -5.76
N PHE A 104 -4.06 7.25 -6.35
CA PHE A 104 -4.28 7.91 -7.63
C PHE A 104 -4.16 9.43 -7.55
N THR A 105 -4.69 10.05 -6.48
CA THR A 105 -4.77 11.52 -6.36
C THR A 105 -3.44 12.15 -6.02
N ASN A 106 -2.64 11.51 -5.16
CA ASN A 106 -1.48 12.15 -4.54
C ASN A 106 -0.14 11.57 -5.03
N TYR A 107 -0.09 10.28 -5.36
CA TYR A 107 1.20 9.57 -5.41
C TYR A 107 1.54 8.97 -6.78
N HIS A 108 0.58 8.81 -7.70
CA HIS A 108 0.90 8.30 -9.04
C HIS A 108 1.89 9.21 -9.78
N GLU A 109 1.62 10.51 -9.81
CA GLU A 109 2.47 11.47 -10.52
C GLU A 109 3.80 11.72 -9.79
N GLU A 110 3.78 11.71 -8.45
CA GLU A 110 4.96 11.95 -7.62
C GLU A 110 5.91 10.73 -7.59
N TYR A 111 5.35 9.52 -7.52
CA TYR A 111 6.09 8.26 -7.37
C TYR A 111 5.69 7.24 -8.46
N PRO A 112 5.97 7.52 -9.75
CA PRO A 112 5.51 6.67 -10.84
C PRO A 112 6.18 5.29 -10.82
N LYS A 113 7.46 5.17 -10.43
CA LYS A 113 8.15 3.88 -10.31
C LYS A 113 7.55 2.99 -9.23
N ALA A 114 7.27 3.56 -8.05
CA ALA A 114 6.61 2.86 -6.96
C ALA A 114 5.20 2.41 -7.36
N SER A 115 4.47 3.25 -8.11
CA SER A 115 3.15 2.91 -8.64
C SER A 115 3.20 1.75 -9.63
N VAL A 116 4.20 1.69 -10.51
CA VAL A 116 4.40 0.54 -11.41
C VAL A 116 4.73 -0.73 -10.63
N ALA A 117 5.61 -0.65 -9.63
CA ALA A 117 5.92 -1.80 -8.77
C ALA A 117 4.68 -2.32 -8.04
N LEU A 118 3.84 -1.43 -7.53
CA LEU A 118 2.58 -1.78 -6.86
C LEU A 118 1.59 -2.44 -7.83
N LEU A 119 1.40 -1.87 -9.02
CA LEU A 119 0.57 -2.46 -10.07
C LEU A 119 1.03 -3.86 -10.47
N LYS A 120 2.35 -4.01 -10.68
CA LYS A 120 2.97 -5.29 -10.99
C LYS A 120 2.67 -6.32 -9.91
N LYS A 121 2.92 -5.96 -8.65
CA LYS A 121 2.72 -6.85 -7.51
C LYS A 121 1.25 -7.26 -7.33
N LEU A 122 0.30 -6.34 -7.54
CA LEU A 122 -1.13 -6.66 -7.56
C LEU A 122 -1.50 -7.66 -8.66
N VAL A 123 -0.85 -7.62 -9.82
CA VAL A 123 -1.09 -8.58 -10.91
C VAL A 123 -0.50 -9.94 -10.58
N GLU A 124 0.75 -9.97 -10.09
CA GLU A 124 1.49 -11.19 -9.77
C GLU A 124 0.86 -11.97 -8.62
N GLU A 125 0.39 -11.26 -7.58
CA GLU A 125 -0.21 -11.84 -6.37
C GLU A 125 -1.74 -11.73 -6.37
N TRP A 126 -2.35 -11.59 -7.56
CA TRP A 126 -3.79 -11.32 -7.67
C TRP A 126 -4.64 -12.33 -6.91
N ASP A 127 -4.30 -13.62 -6.98
CA ASP A 127 -5.10 -14.67 -6.37
C ASP A 127 -5.11 -14.57 -4.84
N ASP A 128 -4.05 -14.02 -4.24
CA ASP A 128 -3.93 -13.78 -2.80
C ASP A 128 -4.77 -12.59 -2.33
N HIS A 129 -4.90 -11.54 -3.17
CA HIS A 129 -5.58 -10.29 -2.81
C HIS A 129 -7.02 -10.20 -3.32
N SER A 130 -7.39 -11.01 -4.31
CA SER A 130 -8.69 -10.95 -4.97
C SER A 130 -9.88 -11.24 -4.04
N PRO A 131 -9.84 -12.16 -3.06
CA PRO A 131 -11.00 -12.41 -2.20
C PRO A 131 -11.47 -11.16 -1.46
N GLU A 132 -10.53 -10.38 -0.92
CA GLU A 132 -10.80 -9.11 -0.23
C GLU A 132 -11.14 -7.99 -1.21
N LEU A 133 -10.41 -7.85 -2.33
CA LEU A 133 -10.66 -6.81 -3.32
C LEU A 133 -12.01 -6.97 -4.03
N LEU A 134 -12.48 -8.21 -4.18
CA LEU A 134 -13.77 -8.55 -4.80
C LEU A 134 -14.89 -8.72 -3.77
N SER A 135 -14.63 -8.48 -2.49
CA SER A 135 -15.59 -8.68 -1.39
C SER A 135 -16.84 -7.78 -1.48
N SER A 136 -16.79 -6.69 -2.24
CA SER A 136 -17.93 -5.78 -2.39
C SER A 136 -17.99 -5.10 -3.75
N TYR A 137 -19.21 -4.77 -4.19
CA TYR A 137 -19.44 -3.98 -5.41
C TYR A 137 -18.76 -2.60 -5.35
N TYR A 138 -18.66 -2.01 -4.15
CA TYR A 138 -17.94 -0.76 -3.94
C TYR A 138 -16.45 -0.93 -4.26
N SER A 139 -15.81 -1.96 -3.70
CA SER A 139 -14.38 -2.23 -3.91
C SER A 139 -14.06 -2.48 -5.39
N ILE A 140 -14.86 -3.31 -6.05
CA ILE A 140 -14.70 -3.63 -7.48
C ILE A 140 -14.79 -2.36 -8.33
N ASN A 141 -15.81 -1.53 -8.10
CA ASN A 141 -15.99 -0.31 -8.90
C ASN A 141 -14.93 0.74 -8.64
N LEU A 142 -14.50 0.91 -7.39
CA LEU A 142 -13.45 1.87 -7.06
C LEU A 142 -12.13 1.47 -7.71
N LEU A 143 -11.75 0.18 -7.60
CA LEU A 143 -10.55 -0.33 -8.25
C LEU A 143 -10.62 -0.16 -9.77
N LYS A 144 -11.74 -0.57 -10.39
CA LYS A 144 -11.97 -0.41 -11.83
C LYS A 144 -11.91 1.05 -12.28
N ARG A 145 -12.48 1.98 -11.51
CA ARG A 145 -12.42 3.42 -11.79
C ARG A 145 -10.98 3.93 -11.71
N THR A 146 -10.26 3.56 -10.67
CA THR A 146 -8.85 3.93 -10.50
C THR A 146 -8.00 3.44 -11.66
N MET A 147 -8.12 2.16 -12.04
CA MET A 147 -7.42 1.57 -13.19
C MET A 147 -7.72 2.31 -14.50
N ASN A 148 -8.98 2.63 -14.77
CA ASN A 148 -9.34 3.41 -15.95
C ASN A 148 -8.72 4.81 -15.94
N ASN A 149 -8.64 5.46 -14.77
CA ASN A 149 -8.01 6.76 -14.66
C ASN A 149 -6.49 6.71 -14.91
N PHE A 150 -5.79 5.66 -14.46
CA PHE A 150 -4.37 5.45 -14.80
C PHE A 150 -4.14 5.44 -16.31
N LEU A 151 -4.94 4.67 -17.07
CA LEU A 151 -4.86 4.63 -18.54
C LEU A 151 -5.12 6.00 -19.18
N LEU A 152 -6.02 6.80 -18.61
CA LEU A 152 -6.32 8.14 -19.12
C LEU A 152 -5.18 9.12 -18.87
N LEU A 153 -4.58 9.11 -17.67
CA LEU A 153 -3.45 9.98 -17.33
C LEU A 153 -2.20 9.62 -18.13
N ASN A 154 -1.84 8.33 -18.22
CA ASN A 154 -0.68 7.86 -18.96
C ASN A 154 -0.76 8.24 -20.45
N LYS A 155 -1.98 8.28 -21.03
CA LYS A 155 -2.21 8.77 -22.40
C LYS A 155 -1.98 10.28 -22.56
N LYS A 156 -2.22 11.08 -21.52
CA LYS A 156 -2.03 12.54 -21.51
C LYS A 156 -0.58 12.94 -21.25
N GLY A 157 0.16 12.18 -20.44
CA GLY A 157 1.54 12.47 -20.00
C GLY A 157 2.65 12.30 -21.05
N SER A 158 2.35 12.40 -22.34
CA SER A 158 3.20 11.99 -23.48
C SER A 158 3.40 10.48 -23.58
N ARG A 159 2.71 9.87 -24.54
CA ARG A 159 2.98 8.49 -25.00
C ARG A 159 4.44 8.43 -25.43
N ASN A 160 5.31 7.77 -24.65
CA ASN A 160 6.66 7.29 -24.97
C ASN A 160 7.57 7.13 -23.74
N ILE A 161 7.10 7.42 -22.52
CA ILE A 161 7.85 7.04 -21.32
C ILE A 161 7.69 5.52 -21.14
N PRO A 162 8.78 4.71 -21.19
CA PRO A 162 8.70 3.25 -21.08
C PRO A 162 7.95 2.78 -19.83
N LEU A 163 8.11 3.53 -18.73
CA LEU A 163 7.44 3.29 -17.46
C LEU A 163 5.91 3.32 -17.57
N PHE A 164 5.33 4.22 -18.37
CA PHE A 164 3.88 4.30 -18.56
C PHE A 164 3.35 3.19 -19.45
N ILE A 165 4.14 2.71 -20.41
CA ILE A 165 3.78 1.55 -21.24
C ILE A 165 3.71 0.29 -20.37
N GLU A 166 4.69 0.12 -19.49
CA GLU A 166 4.71 -0.98 -18.51
C GLU A 166 3.50 -0.90 -17.56
N ALA A 167 3.24 0.28 -16.97
CA ALA A 167 2.09 0.52 -16.11
C ALA A 167 0.77 0.15 -16.82
N ASP A 168 0.59 0.59 -18.07
CA ASP A 168 -0.60 0.33 -18.87
C ASP A 168 -0.85 -1.18 -19.09
N ASN A 169 0.21 -1.99 -19.16
CA ASN A 169 0.07 -3.45 -19.31
C ASN A 169 -0.53 -4.06 -18.04
N TYR A 170 0.05 -3.77 -16.86
CA TYR A 170 -0.49 -4.26 -15.59
C TYR A 170 -1.91 -3.76 -15.33
N VAL A 171 -2.20 -2.49 -15.65
CA VAL A 171 -3.54 -1.91 -15.50
C VAL A 171 -4.58 -2.63 -16.37
N LYS A 172 -4.24 -2.97 -17.63
CA LYS A 172 -5.14 -3.74 -18.52
C LYS A 172 -5.38 -5.15 -17.98
N ASP A 173 -4.36 -5.80 -17.43
CA ASP A 173 -4.49 -7.12 -16.83
C ASP A 173 -5.39 -7.11 -15.60
N LEU A 174 -5.26 -6.10 -14.74
CA LEU A 174 -6.16 -5.90 -13.60
C LEU A 174 -7.60 -5.65 -14.05
N ILE A 175 -7.81 -4.80 -15.06
CA ILE A 175 -9.15 -4.57 -15.62
C ILE A 175 -9.75 -5.87 -16.15
N ARG A 176 -8.97 -6.72 -16.83
CA ARG A 176 -9.43 -8.02 -17.33
C ARG A 176 -9.82 -8.95 -16.19
N LYS A 177 -9.06 -8.96 -15.09
CA LYS A 177 -9.35 -9.76 -13.88
C LYS A 177 -10.59 -9.28 -13.10
N LEU A 178 -11.02 -8.02 -13.31
CA LEU A 178 -12.17 -7.41 -12.67
C LEU A 178 -13.50 -7.57 -13.43
N ASN A 179 -13.48 -8.16 -14.64
CA ASN A 179 -14.68 -8.41 -15.46
C ASN A 179 -14.99 -9.89 -15.53
#